data_AF-A0AA97GSX5-F1
#
_entry.id   AF-A0AA97GSX5-F1
#
_cell.length_a   1.000
_cell.length_b   1.000
_cell.length_c   1.000
_cell.angle_alpha   90.00
_cell.angle_beta   90.00
_cell.angle_gamma   90.00
#
_symmetry.space_group_name_H-M   'P 1'
#
loop_
_entity.id
_entity.type
_entity.pdbx_description
1 polymer ?
#
loop_
_entity_poly.entity_id
_entity_poly.type
_entity_poly.pdbx_seq_one_letter_code
_entity_poly.pdbx_strand_id
1 'polypeptide(L)'
;MKARLLAILIDVVVATSLYFGLTLDNEGLTNIGYFTGWLFAVMGILLIFVDKEKFAKTYKHQSIAWRTYDVLSDVAYVTFAAYSGWFVLATFFAIASIIKAAIKSDTEKSLLKARQESNTGN
;
A
#
# COMPACT_ATOMS: atom_id res chain seq x y z
N MET A 1 -5.77 0.14 -15.30
CA MET A 1 -5.11 -1.14 -15.63
C MET A 1 -3.59 -0.98 -15.70
N LYS A 2 -3.07 -0.04 -16.53
CA LYS A 2 -1.61 0.24 -16.64
C LYS A 2 -0.90 0.50 -15.31
N ALA A 3 -1.44 1.38 -14.45
CA ALA A 3 -0.84 1.68 -13.13
C ALA A 3 -0.76 0.47 -12.19
N ARG A 4 -1.67 -0.52 -12.33
CA ARG A 4 -1.69 -1.70 -11.47
C ARG A 4 -0.70 -2.77 -11.91
N LEU A 5 -0.50 -2.90 -13.23
CA LEU A 5 0.56 -3.72 -13.80
C LEU A 5 1.94 -3.21 -13.39
N LEU A 6 2.13 -1.89 -13.38
CA LEU A 6 3.38 -1.27 -12.90
C LEU A 6 3.64 -1.58 -11.43
N ALA A 7 2.61 -1.52 -10.57
CA ALA A 7 2.77 -1.86 -9.15
C ALA A 7 3.25 -3.31 -8.96
N ILE A 8 2.60 -4.27 -9.63
CA ILE A 8 3.00 -5.69 -9.59
C ILE A 8 4.43 -5.87 -10.11
N LEU A 9 4.79 -5.21 -11.22
CA LEU A 9 6.14 -5.30 -11.77
C LEU A 9 7.19 -4.79 -10.78
N ILE A 10 6.93 -3.66 -10.10
CA ILE A 10 7.84 -3.13 -9.10
C ILE A 10 7.97 -4.09 -7.92
N ASP A 11 6.87 -4.64 -7.41
CA ASP A 11 6.90 -5.62 -6.32
C ASP A 11 7.70 -6.87 -6.70
N VAL A 12 7.54 -7.37 -7.93
CA VAL A 12 8.33 -8.51 -8.46
C VAL A 12 9.81 -8.16 -8.54
N VAL A 13 10.17 -6.98 -9.05
CA VAL A 13 11.57 -6.53 -9.13
C VAL A 13 12.19 -6.46 -7.74
N VAL A 14 11.49 -5.87 -6.76
CA VAL A 14 11.96 -5.75 -5.37
C VAL A 14 12.12 -7.11 -4.72
N ALA A 15 11.14 -8.00 -4.87
CA ALA A 15 11.20 -9.35 -4.32
C ALA A 15 12.35 -10.15 -4.92
N THR A 16 12.54 -10.03 -6.24
CA THR A 16 13.60 -10.72 -6.98
C THR A 16 14.98 -10.17 -6.59
N SER A 17 15.12 -8.85 -6.45
CA SER A 17 16.39 -8.24 -6.02
C SER A 17 16.75 -8.64 -4.60
N LEU A 18 15.78 -8.69 -3.67
CA LEU A 18 16.03 -9.18 -2.32
C LEU A 18 16.39 -10.67 -2.29
N TYR A 19 15.65 -11.50 -3.02
CA TYR A 19 15.93 -12.94 -3.08
C TYR A 19 17.33 -13.22 -3.60
N PHE A 20 17.71 -12.64 -4.74
CA PHE A 20 19.05 -12.84 -5.31
C PHE A 20 20.14 -12.11 -4.53
N GLY A 21 19.85 -10.94 -3.95
CA GLY A 21 20.77 -10.22 -3.09
C GLY A 21 21.16 -11.01 -1.85
N LEU A 22 20.18 -11.62 -1.17
CA LEU A 22 20.40 -12.43 0.03
C LEU A 22 21.02 -13.80 -0.30
N THR A 23 20.63 -14.43 -1.40
CA THR A 23 21.13 -15.78 -1.75
C THR A 23 22.51 -15.77 -2.40
N LEU A 24 22.87 -14.69 -3.12
CA LEU A 24 24.16 -14.54 -3.80
C LEU A 24 25.12 -13.62 -3.05
N ASP A 25 24.75 -13.17 -1.84
CA ASP A 25 25.50 -12.19 -1.04
C ASP A 25 25.88 -10.92 -1.82
N ASN A 26 24.96 -10.47 -2.67
CA ASN A 26 25.14 -9.29 -3.51
C ASN A 26 24.51 -8.07 -2.84
N GLU A 27 25.36 -7.27 -2.18
CA GLU A 27 24.95 -6.06 -1.48
C GLU A 27 24.21 -5.05 -2.37
N GLY A 28 24.57 -4.97 -3.66
CA GLY A 28 23.92 -4.07 -4.61
C GLY A 28 22.45 -4.42 -4.83
N LEU A 29 22.14 -5.72 -4.99
CA LEU A 29 20.77 -6.19 -5.17
C LEU A 29 19.94 -6.08 -3.88
N THR A 30 20.56 -6.36 -2.73
CA THR A 30 19.94 -6.17 -1.41
C THR A 30 19.60 -4.69 -1.17
N ASN A 31 20.50 -3.79 -1.52
CA ASN A 31 20.31 -2.34 -1.38
C ASN A 31 19.14 -1.80 -2.20
N ILE A 32 18.84 -2.38 -3.37
CA ILE A 32 17.66 -1.99 -4.15
C ILE A 32 16.38 -2.22 -3.33
N GLY A 33 16.21 -3.42 -2.76
CA GLY A 33 15.03 -3.73 -1.97
C GLY A 33 14.94 -2.89 -0.69
N TYR A 34 16.09 -2.67 -0.04
CA TYR A 34 16.20 -1.82 1.13
C TYR A 34 15.79 -0.37 0.84
N PHE A 35 16.34 0.22 -0.22
CA PHE A 35 16.00 1.56 -0.65
C PHE A 35 14.52 1.68 -1.01
N THR A 36 13.97 0.73 -1.76
CA THR A 36 12.55 0.76 -2.15
C THR A 36 11.63 0.67 -0.94
N GLY A 37 11.96 -0.16 0.06
CA GLY A 37 11.22 -0.21 1.32
C GLY A 37 11.17 1.14 2.03
N TRP A 38 12.32 1.81 2.19
CA TRP A 38 12.36 3.15 2.79
C TRP A 38 11.61 4.19 1.98
N LEU A 39 11.77 4.18 0.65
CA LEU A 39 11.08 5.10 -0.25
C LEU A 39 9.56 4.96 -0.13
N PHE A 40 9.03 3.73 -0.09
CA PHE A 40 7.61 3.48 0.03
C PHE A 40 7.03 3.94 1.37
N ALA A 41 7.76 3.75 2.48
CA ALA A 41 7.30 4.25 3.77
C ALA A 41 7.23 5.78 3.80
N VAL A 42 8.27 6.47 3.29
CA VAL A 42 8.29 7.94 3.22
C VAL A 42 7.15 8.45 2.34
N MET A 43 6.97 7.87 1.15
CA MET A 43 5.88 8.24 0.25
C MET A 43 4.50 7.97 0.84
N GLY A 44 4.33 6.85 1.55
CA GLY A 44 3.08 6.50 2.24
C GLY A 44 2.71 7.56 3.29
N ILE A 45 3.67 7.99 4.09
CA ILE A 45 3.49 9.06 5.09
C ILE A 45 3.13 10.39 4.40
N LEU A 46 3.92 10.80 3.39
CA LEU A 46 3.69 12.06 2.68
C LEU A 46 2.29 12.09 2.05
N LEU A 47 1.86 11.01 1.39
CA LEU A 47 0.56 10.95 0.74
C LEU A 47 -0.61 11.00 1.74
N ILE A 48 -0.43 10.43 2.93
CA ILE A 48 -1.43 10.49 4.01
C ILE A 48 -1.64 11.93 4.49
N PHE A 49 -0.57 12.72 4.61
CA PHE A 49 -0.64 14.11 5.09
C PHE A 49 -1.03 15.11 3.99
N VAL A 50 -0.62 14.89 2.75
CA VAL A 50 -0.77 15.87 1.67
C VAL A 50 -2.17 15.85 1.04
N ASP A 51 -2.82 14.68 0.93
CA ASP A 51 -3.91 14.56 -0.04
C ASP A 51 -5.10 13.70 0.43
N LYS A 52 -5.33 13.62 1.75
CA LYS A 52 -6.41 12.82 2.35
C LYS A 52 -7.80 13.13 1.76
N GLU A 53 -8.09 14.42 1.51
CA GLU A 53 -9.37 14.87 0.97
C GLU A 53 -9.54 14.59 -0.54
N LYS A 54 -8.44 14.65 -1.30
CA LYS A 54 -8.45 14.42 -2.75
C LYS A 54 -8.50 12.93 -3.08
N PHE A 55 -7.91 12.10 -2.21
CA PHE A 55 -8.08 10.65 -2.22
C PHE A 55 -9.55 10.25 -2.06
N ALA A 56 -10.26 10.83 -1.09
CA ALA A 56 -11.68 10.55 -0.87
C ALA A 56 -12.55 10.98 -2.07
N LYS A 57 -12.27 12.13 -2.68
CA LYS A 57 -13.02 12.66 -3.85
C LYS A 57 -12.80 11.87 -5.14
N THR A 58 -11.65 11.22 -5.31
CA THR A 58 -11.29 10.50 -6.54
C THR A 58 -11.46 8.98 -6.41
N TYR A 59 -11.93 8.51 -5.25
CA TYR A 59 -12.06 7.09 -4.98
C TYR A 59 -13.18 6.47 -5.82
N LYS A 60 -12.79 5.58 -6.73
CA LYS A 60 -13.71 4.70 -7.46
C LYS A 60 -13.69 3.32 -6.80
N HIS A 61 -14.87 2.72 -6.62
CA HIS A 61 -15.00 1.40 -6.00
C HIS A 61 -13.99 0.39 -6.59
N GLN A 62 -13.15 -0.18 -5.72
CA GLN A 62 -12.08 -1.10 -6.08
C GLN A 62 -12.59 -2.53 -5.95
N SER A 63 -12.27 -3.40 -6.90
CA SER A 63 -12.72 -4.80 -6.81
C SER A 63 -12.05 -5.52 -5.63
N ILE A 64 -12.74 -6.55 -5.13
CA ILE A 64 -12.31 -7.36 -3.97
C ILE A 64 -10.88 -7.90 -4.16
N ALA A 65 -10.56 -8.42 -5.35
CA ALA A 65 -9.23 -8.95 -5.66
C ALA A 65 -8.11 -7.93 -5.42
N TRP A 66 -8.32 -6.67 -5.80
CA TRP A 66 -7.33 -5.61 -5.61
C TRP A 66 -7.27 -5.13 -4.17
N ARG A 67 -8.39 -5.18 -3.44
CA ARG A 67 -8.40 -4.88 -2.01
C ARG A 67 -7.61 -5.94 -1.23
N THR A 68 -7.73 -7.21 -1.59
CA THR A 68 -6.93 -8.29 -1.00
C THR A 68 -5.46 -8.14 -1.34
N TYR A 69 -5.12 -7.84 -2.60
CA TYR A 69 -3.73 -7.57 -3.01
C TYR A 69 -3.09 -6.46 -2.16
N ASP A 70 -3.76 -5.31 -2.03
CA ASP A 70 -3.23 -4.19 -1.24
C ASP A 70 -2.96 -4.58 0.22
N VAL A 71 -3.85 -5.36 0.83
CA VAL A 71 -3.66 -5.81 2.22
C VAL A 71 -2.49 -6.80 2.31
N LEU A 72 -2.37 -7.73 1.37
CA LEU A 72 -1.27 -8.69 1.35
C LEU A 72 0.08 -8.00 1.14
N SER A 73 0.15 -7.02 0.24
CA SER A 73 1.38 -6.23 0.05
C SER A 73 1.72 -5.44 1.30
N ASP A 74 0.74 -4.77 1.93
CA ASP A 74 0.95 -3.99 3.15
C ASP A 74 1.49 -4.88 4.28
N VAL A 75 0.93 -6.08 4.46
CA VAL A 75 1.42 -7.08 5.44
C VAL A 75 2.84 -7.55 5.09
N ALA A 76 3.12 -7.85 3.82
CA ALA A 76 4.45 -8.30 3.40
C ALA A 76 5.52 -7.25 3.72
N TYR A 77 5.25 -5.97 3.46
CA TYR A 77 6.17 -4.89 3.80
C TYR A 77 6.40 -4.73 5.31
N VAL A 78 5.33 -4.82 6.12
CA VAL A 78 5.43 -4.76 7.59
C VAL A 78 6.26 -5.93 8.11
N THR A 79 5.95 -7.16 7.70
CA THR A 79 6.65 -8.36 8.14
C THR A 79 8.11 -8.35 7.70
N PHE A 80 8.40 -7.94 6.47
CA PHE A 80 9.77 -7.83 5.98
C PHE A 80 10.59 -6.80 6.77
N ALA A 81 10.03 -5.62 7.03
CA ALA A 81 10.70 -4.59 7.82
C ALA A 81 10.96 -5.06 9.26
N ALA A 82 9.99 -5.72 9.89
CA ALA A 82 10.14 -6.28 11.23
C ALA A 82 11.20 -7.39 11.28
N TYR A 83 11.19 -8.32 10.31
CA TYR A 83 12.16 -9.39 10.18
C TYR A 83 13.59 -8.86 9.99
N SER A 84 13.74 -7.78 9.23
CA SER A 84 15.03 -7.11 8.98
C SER A 84 15.52 -6.27 10.17
N GLY A 85 14.79 -6.24 11.29
CA GLY A 85 15.12 -5.44 12.48
C GLY A 85 14.78 -3.95 12.36
N TRP A 86 14.08 -3.53 11.31
CA TRP A 86 13.73 -2.14 11.05
C TRP A 86 12.38 -1.77 11.65
N PHE A 87 12.30 -1.82 12.97
CA PHE A 87 11.03 -1.61 13.69
C PHE A 87 10.39 -0.24 13.46
N VAL A 88 11.20 0.81 13.26
CA VAL A 88 10.72 2.15 12.89
C VAL A 88 9.99 2.11 11.55
N LEU A 89 10.58 1.45 10.56
CA LEU A 89 9.99 1.30 9.23
C LEU A 89 8.72 0.43 9.26
N ALA A 90 8.75 -0.67 10.01
CA ALA A 90 7.59 -1.55 10.21
C ALA A 90 6.41 -0.78 10.84
N THR A 91 6.70 0.08 11.81
CA THR A 91 5.69 0.93 12.46
C THR A 91 5.08 1.92 11.47
N PHE A 92 5.89 2.55 10.61
CA PHE A 92 5.37 3.44 9.57
C PHE A 92 4.46 2.73 8.59
N PHE A 93 4.84 1.55 8.11
CA PHE A 93 3.97 0.76 7.22
C PHE A 93 2.67 0.32 7.91
N ALA A 94 2.74 -0.09 9.18
CA ALA A 94 1.56 -0.45 9.96
C ALA A 94 0.60 0.74 10.13
N ILE A 95 1.11 1.92 10.51
CA ILE A 95 0.28 3.12 10.64
C ILE A 95 -0.32 3.51 9.28
N ALA A 96 0.48 3.49 8.21
CA ALA A 96 0.02 3.85 6.87
C ALA A 96 -1.11 2.92 6.39
N SER A 97 -0.97 1.61 6.57
CA SER A 97 -2.00 0.62 6.22
C SER A 97 -3.29 0.79 7.02
N ILE A 98 -3.21 1.08 8.32
CA ILE A 98 -4.37 1.38 9.16
C ILE A 98 -5.12 2.62 8.65
N ILE A 99 -4.39 3.70 8.37
CA ILE A 99 -4.99 4.95 7.88
C ILE A 99 -5.64 4.74 6.51
N LYS A 100 -4.98 4.03 5.60
CA LYS A 100 -5.50 3.66 4.27
C LYS A 100 -6.79 2.84 4.40
N ALA A 101 -6.81 1.86 5.30
CA ALA A 101 -8.00 1.05 5.58
C ALA A 101 -9.16 1.90 6.15
N ALA A 102 -8.88 2.82 7.06
CA ALA A 102 -9.88 3.72 7.64
C ALA A 102 -10.52 4.62 6.57
N ILE A 103 -9.70 5.29 5.73
CA ILE A 103 -10.19 6.15 4.64
C ILE A 103 -11.08 5.36 3.67
N LYS A 104 -10.65 4.15 3.29
CA LYS A 104 -11.40 3.29 2.37
C LYS A 104 -12.75 2.85 2.95
N SER A 105 -12.77 2.48 4.22
CA SER A 105 -13.99 2.12 4.95
C SER A 105 -14.98 3.30 5.02
N ASP A 106 -14.51 4.49 5.39
CA ASP A 106 -15.36 5.68 5.49
C ASP A 106 -15.92 6.10 4.12
N THR A 107 -15.11 5.99 3.07
CA THR A 107 -15.53 6.30 1.70
C THR A 107 -16.54 5.27 1.17
N GLU A 108 -16.40 3.99 1.48
CA GLU A 108 -17.41 2.98 1.11
C GLU A 108 -18.74 3.22 1.84
N LYS A 109 -18.69 3.59 3.13
CA LYS A 109 -19.90 3.94 3.90
C LYS A 109 -20.62 5.16 3.33
N SER A 110 -19.91 6.21 2.95
CA SER A 110 -20.52 7.41 2.36
C SER A 110 -21.16 7.14 1.00
N LEU A 111 -20.51 6.33 0.15
CA LEU A 111 -21.06 5.90 -1.13
C LEU A 111 -22.33 5.05 -0.98
N LEU A 112 -22.37 4.16 0.00
CA LEU A 112 -23.56 3.35 0.28
C LEU A 112 -24.75 4.21 0.75
N LYS A 113 -24.50 5.19 1.62
CA LYS A 113 -25.54 6.14 2.08
C LYS A 113 -26.10 6.98 0.92
N ALA A 114 -25.23 7.57 0.09
CA ALA A 114 -25.66 8.34 -1.08
C ALA A 114 -26.48 7.49 -2.07
N ARG A 115 -26.14 6.20 -2.23
CA ARG A 115 -26.91 5.27 -3.07
C ARG A 115 -28.28 4.93 -2.48
N GLN A 116 -28.39 4.82 -1.16
CA GLN A 116 -29.67 4.58 -0.49
C GLN A 116 -30.59 5.80 -0.59
N GLU A 117 -30.06 7.00 -0.32
CA GLU A 117 -30.80 8.27 -0.44
C GLU A 117 -31.32 8.49 -1.88
N SER A 118 -30.52 8.17 -2.89
CA SER A 118 -30.94 8.19 -4.31
C SER A 118 -32.04 7.18 -4.64
N ASN A 119 -32.12 6.04 -3.93
CA ASN A 119 -33.12 5.00 -4.20
C ASN A 119 -34.44 5.22 -3.45
N THR A 120 -34.43 5.96 -2.34
CA THR A 120 -35.63 6.30 -1.54
C THR A 120 -36.30 7.61 -1.96
N GLY A 121 -35.71 8.36 -2.89
CA GLY A 121 -36.22 9.64 -3.39
C GLY A 121 -37.13 9.58 -4.62
N ASN A 122 -37.82 8.46 -4.88
CA ASN A 122 -38.83 8.31 -5.94
C ASN A 122 -40.21 8.03 -5.32
#